data_AF-A0A0A9Z6H9-F1
#
_entry.id   AF-A0A0A9Z6H9-F1
#
_cell.length_a   1.000
_cell.length_b   1.000
_cell.length_c   1.000
_cell.angle_alpha   90.00
_cell.angle_beta   90.00
_cell.angle_gamma   90.00
#
_symmetry.space_group_name_H-M   'P 1'
#
loop_
_entity.id
_entity.type
_entity.pdbx_description
1 polymer ?
#
loop_
_entity_poly.entity_id
_entity_poly.type
_entity_poly.pdbx_seq_one_letter_code
_entity_poly.pdbx_strand_id
1 'polypeptide(L)'
;MNASEMMDEMTASYSEICEQDSQLPAQVTPAERPKVLDLLATTQVSSQEDRLSRLDGQVMKDGEMISFVADDLETKIKLSSPIAYVEPMWNSQLSEGEAKLLEELEVEASILAASVDSLTENLAETLHGISALTVDSLEVYRDVVCKTCDSVDTNIKAMYQLMAKCEEMSKSMCSVSKLAAHIKHIKHLLDLLEATPG
;
A
#
# COMPACT_ATOMS: atom_id res chain seq x y z
N MET A 1 -16.81 -22.28 30.17
CA MET A 1 -15.67 -21.97 29.29
C MET A 1 -14.42 -22.52 29.92
N ASN A 2 -13.96 -23.64 29.37
CA ASN A 2 -12.68 -24.26 29.72
C ASN A 2 -11.55 -23.53 28.97
N ALA A 3 -10.33 -23.51 29.52
CA ALA A 3 -9.17 -22.85 28.90
C ALA A 3 -8.83 -23.40 27.50
N SER A 4 -9.21 -24.65 27.21
CA SER A 4 -9.08 -25.26 25.89
C SER A 4 -10.02 -24.60 24.85
N GLU A 5 -11.25 -24.29 25.24
CA GLU A 5 -12.23 -23.67 24.33
C GLU A 5 -11.82 -22.23 23.97
N MET A 6 -11.18 -21.52 24.91
CA MET A 6 -10.69 -20.15 24.69
C MET A 6 -9.47 -20.09 23.76
N MET A 7 -8.66 -21.15 23.72
CA MET A 7 -7.51 -21.26 22.84
C MET A 7 -7.92 -21.64 21.41
N ASP A 8 -8.93 -22.51 21.27
CA ASP A 8 -9.49 -22.88 19.97
C ASP A 8 -10.19 -21.69 19.29
N GLU A 9 -10.95 -20.89 20.03
CA GLU A 9 -11.58 -19.66 19.52
C GLU A 9 -10.54 -18.60 19.08
N MET A 10 -9.45 -18.48 19.83
CA MET A 10 -8.36 -17.54 19.52
C MET A 10 -7.56 -17.96 18.26
N THR A 11 -7.63 -19.23 17.87
CA THR A 11 -6.98 -19.77 16.67
C THR A 11 -7.90 -19.76 15.45
N ALA A 12 -9.22 -19.86 15.64
CA ALA A 12 -10.21 -19.82 14.56
C ALA A 12 -10.17 -18.50 13.77
N SER A 13 -9.90 -17.38 14.44
CA SER A 13 -9.85 -16.04 13.81
C SER A 13 -8.67 -15.87 12.82
N TYR A 14 -7.63 -16.71 12.90
CA TYR A 14 -6.52 -16.68 11.95
C TYR A 14 -6.79 -17.47 10.65
N SER A 15 -7.79 -18.35 10.63
CA SER A 15 -8.08 -19.20 9.46
C SER A 15 -9.04 -18.55 8.47
N GLU A 16 -9.94 -17.66 8.92
CA GLU A 16 -10.89 -16.93 8.06
C GLU A 16 -10.20 -15.94 7.10
N ILE A 17 -9.01 -15.43 7.46
CA ILE A 17 -8.26 -14.46 6.64
C ILE A 17 -7.70 -15.12 5.37
N CYS A 18 -7.47 -16.44 5.39
CA CYS A 18 -6.94 -17.17 4.22
C CYS A 18 -8.01 -17.44 3.15
N GLU A 19 -9.30 -17.40 3.49
CA GLU A 19 -10.39 -17.71 2.57
C GLU A 19 -10.99 -16.48 1.88
N GLN A 20 -10.68 -15.26 2.34
CA GLN A 20 -11.21 -14.02 1.76
C GLN A 20 -10.36 -13.41 0.63
N ASP A 21 -9.21 -14.01 0.28
CA ASP A 21 -8.32 -13.50 -0.79
C ASP A 21 -8.56 -14.15 -2.17
N SER A 22 -9.72 -14.79 -2.38
CA SER A 22 -10.11 -15.34 -3.70
C SER A 22 -10.78 -14.33 -4.63
N GLN A 23 -10.81 -13.04 -4.27
CA GLN A 23 -11.37 -11.99 -5.13
C GLN A 23 -10.27 -11.38 -6.01
N LEU A 24 -9.92 -12.13 -7.06
CA LEU A 24 -9.07 -11.69 -8.17
C LEU A 24 -9.55 -10.33 -8.72
N PRO A 25 -8.69 -9.30 -8.83
CA PRO A 25 -8.99 -8.16 -9.68
C PRO A 25 -8.96 -8.59 -11.15
N ALA A 26 -9.86 -7.99 -11.92
CA ALA A 26 -10.19 -8.22 -13.32
C ALA A 26 -9.06 -8.81 -14.20
N GLN A 27 -9.39 -9.90 -14.90
CA GLN A 27 -8.63 -10.42 -16.02
C GLN A 27 -8.40 -9.32 -17.08
N VAL A 28 -7.15 -8.89 -17.24
CA VAL A 28 -6.70 -8.18 -18.45
C VAL A 28 -6.58 -9.25 -19.53
N THR A 29 -7.46 -9.20 -20.52
CA THR A 29 -7.40 -10.06 -21.70
C THR A 29 -6.08 -9.83 -22.45
N PRO A 30 -5.35 -10.88 -22.89
CA PRO A 30 -4.20 -10.68 -23.76
C PRO A 30 -4.68 -10.08 -25.08
N ALA A 31 -4.14 -8.91 -25.45
CA ALA A 31 -4.43 -8.29 -26.74
C ALA A 31 -4.12 -9.27 -27.88
N GLU A 32 -5.14 -9.57 -28.70
CA GLU A 32 -5.04 -10.45 -29.86
C GLU A 32 -4.10 -9.82 -30.90
N ARG A 33 -3.06 -10.56 -31.30
CA ARG A 33 -2.09 -10.13 -32.33
C ARG A 33 -2.84 -9.96 -33.67
N PRO A 34 -2.64 -8.86 -34.44
CA PRO A 34 -3.33 -8.68 -35.71
C PRO A 34 -2.98 -9.81 -36.68
N LYS A 35 -3.99 -10.36 -37.36
CA LYS A 35 -3.81 -11.38 -38.39
C LYS A 35 -3.02 -10.80 -39.57
N VAL A 36 -2.09 -11.59 -40.08
CA VAL A 36 -1.24 -11.29 -41.24
C VAL A 36 -2.12 -10.89 -42.43
N LEU A 37 -1.68 -9.84 -43.13
CA LEU A 37 -2.31 -9.20 -44.29
C LEU A 37 -2.77 -10.23 -45.34
N ASP A 38 -4.07 -10.26 -45.61
CA ASP A 38 -4.69 -11.18 -46.57
C ASP A 38 -4.46 -10.66 -48.00
N LEU A 39 -3.47 -11.22 -48.70
CA LEU A 39 -3.23 -10.91 -50.11
C LEU A 39 -4.23 -11.69 -50.95
N LEU A 40 -5.22 -10.97 -51.48
CA LEU A 40 -6.22 -11.44 -52.44
C LEU A 40 -5.60 -12.37 -53.49
N ALA A 41 -5.87 -13.67 -53.34
CA ALA A 41 -5.65 -14.67 -54.36
C ALA A 41 -6.50 -14.30 -55.59
N THR A 42 -5.88 -13.66 -56.58
CA THR A 42 -6.51 -13.44 -57.90
C THR A 42 -6.03 -14.50 -58.86
N THR A 43 -6.79 -15.60 -58.86
CA THR A 43 -6.90 -16.57 -59.95
C THR A 43 -7.30 -15.85 -61.25
N GLN A 44 -6.37 -15.56 -62.17
CA GLN A 44 -6.58 -15.49 -63.64
C GLN A 44 -5.22 -15.50 -64.37
N VAL A 45 -4.71 -16.70 -64.70
CA VAL A 45 -3.38 -16.91 -65.30
C VAL A 45 -3.33 -16.61 -66.82
N SER A 46 -4.42 -16.23 -67.47
CA SER A 46 -4.48 -16.11 -68.94
C SER A 46 -4.26 -14.71 -69.53
N SER A 47 -3.83 -13.70 -68.75
CA SER A 47 -3.60 -12.32 -69.27
C SER A 47 -2.26 -11.71 -68.82
N GLN A 48 -1.45 -12.44 -68.06
CA GLN A 48 -0.24 -11.89 -67.45
C GLN A 48 0.93 -11.78 -68.44
N GLU A 49 1.07 -12.71 -69.38
CA GLU A 49 2.16 -12.73 -70.37
C GLU A 49 2.09 -11.55 -71.36
N ASP A 50 0.89 -11.22 -71.85
CA ASP A 50 0.66 -10.05 -72.73
C ASP A 50 0.93 -8.72 -72.01
N ARG A 51 0.69 -8.67 -70.70
CA ARG A 51 0.98 -7.47 -69.90
C ARG A 51 2.48 -7.30 -69.69
N LEU A 52 3.21 -8.38 -69.39
CA LEU A 52 4.66 -8.34 -69.17
C LEU A 52 5.43 -8.00 -70.46
N SER A 53 4.95 -8.45 -71.61
CA SER A 53 5.55 -8.15 -72.92
C SER A 53 5.43 -6.69 -73.35
N ARG A 54 4.56 -5.91 -72.70
CA ARG A 54 4.39 -4.46 -72.92
C ARG A 54 5.26 -3.60 -72.01
N LEU A 55 5.94 -4.18 -71.02
CA LEU A 55 6.85 -3.45 -70.13
C LEU A 55 8.24 -3.37 -70.79
N ASP A 56 8.93 -2.24 -70.60
CA ASP A 56 10.35 -2.07 -70.94
C ASP A 56 11.19 -3.01 -70.08
N GLY A 57 11.49 -4.19 -70.62
CA GLY A 57 12.33 -5.22 -70.01
C GLY A 57 12.29 -6.53 -70.78
N GLN A 58 13.20 -7.43 -70.42
CA GLN A 58 13.33 -8.74 -71.02
C GLN A 58 12.51 -9.77 -70.23
N VAL A 59 11.61 -10.50 -70.91
CA VAL A 59 10.86 -11.62 -70.34
C VAL A 59 11.51 -12.94 -70.79
N MET A 60 11.86 -13.80 -69.84
CA MET A 60 12.32 -15.17 -70.08
C MET A 60 11.36 -16.18 -69.46
N LYS A 61 10.99 -17.23 -70.19
CA LYS A 61 10.11 -18.30 -69.69
C LYS A 61 10.86 -19.62 -69.69
N ASP A 62 10.98 -20.23 -68.51
CA ASP A 62 11.55 -21.56 -68.32
C ASP A 62 10.53 -22.46 -67.62
N GLY A 63 9.88 -23.33 -68.39
CA GLY A 63 8.75 -24.15 -67.91
C GLY A 63 7.56 -23.31 -67.45
N GLU A 64 7.19 -23.44 -66.17
CA GLU A 64 6.13 -22.65 -65.52
C GLU A 64 6.66 -21.32 -64.93
N MET A 65 7.98 -21.14 -64.86
CA MET A 65 8.60 -19.94 -64.29
C MET A 65 8.74 -18.83 -65.35
N ILE A 66 8.23 -17.64 -65.03
CA ILE A 66 8.39 -16.43 -65.84
C ILE A 66 9.30 -15.47 -65.08
N SER A 67 10.46 -15.17 -65.66
CA SER A 67 11.40 -14.16 -65.20
C SER A 67 11.22 -12.88 -66.02
N PHE A 68 11.10 -11.74 -65.35
CA PHE A 68 11.10 -10.43 -66.00
C PHE A 68 12.23 -9.59 -65.42
N VAL A 69 13.10 -9.09 -66.30
CA VAL A 69 14.19 -8.17 -65.95
C VAL A 69 13.86 -6.82 -66.60
N ALA A 70 13.49 -5.82 -65.79
CA ALA A 70 13.22 -4.49 -66.31
C ALA A 70 14.49 -3.84 -66.86
N ASP A 71 14.36 -3.15 -67.99
CA ASP A 71 15.42 -2.26 -68.48
C ASP A 71 15.54 -1.06 -67.56
N ASP A 72 16.77 -0.65 -67.27
CA ASP A 72 17.09 0.49 -66.41
C ASP A 72 16.45 0.38 -65.01
N LEU A 73 16.50 -0.83 -64.43
CA LEU A 73 15.92 -1.16 -63.12
C LEU A 73 16.42 -0.20 -62.02
N GLU A 74 17.68 0.23 -62.07
CA GLU A 74 18.24 1.17 -61.11
C GLU A 74 17.52 2.53 -61.15
N THR A 75 17.29 3.08 -62.34
CA THR A 75 16.59 4.36 -62.50
C THR A 75 15.11 4.22 -62.16
N LYS A 76 14.47 3.11 -62.52
CA LYS A 76 13.08 2.83 -62.13
C LYS A 76 12.92 2.68 -60.62
N ILE A 77 13.90 2.08 -59.91
CA ILE A 77 13.92 2.02 -58.44
C ILE A 77 14.10 3.42 -57.84
N LYS A 78 14.96 4.26 -58.42
CA LYS A 78 15.13 5.67 -57.98
C LYS A 78 13.83 6.48 -58.14
N LEU A 79 13.06 6.23 -59.20
CA LEU A 79 11.79 6.91 -59.44
C LEU A 79 10.60 6.31 -58.68
N SER A 80 10.68 5.04 -58.26
CA SER A 80 9.57 4.33 -57.59
C SER A 80 9.55 4.51 -56.08
N SER A 81 10.61 5.08 -55.50
CA SER A 81 10.63 5.52 -54.11
C SER A 81 10.28 7.01 -54.02
N PRO A 82 9.43 7.46 -53.07
CA PRO A 82 9.27 8.88 -52.75
C PRO A 82 10.55 9.58 -52.26
N ILE A 83 11.69 8.88 -52.21
CA ILE A 83 12.92 9.26 -51.51
C ILE A 83 14.07 9.25 -52.54
N ALA A 84 14.11 10.28 -53.38
CA ALA A 84 15.31 10.62 -54.17
C ALA A 84 15.88 12.01 -53.82
N TYR A 85 15.28 12.72 -52.86
CA TYR A 85 15.87 13.89 -52.23
C TYR A 85 15.71 13.76 -50.72
N VAL A 86 16.75 13.21 -50.09
CA VAL A 86 17.04 13.48 -48.68
C VAL A 86 18.12 14.57 -48.64
N GLU A 87 17.87 15.69 -49.33
CA GLU A 87 18.18 16.98 -48.70
C GLU A 87 17.28 17.07 -47.46
N PRO A 88 17.68 17.76 -46.38
CA PRO A 88 17.12 17.56 -45.04
C PRO A 88 15.61 17.83 -45.02
N MET A 89 14.80 16.82 -45.31
CA MET A 89 13.33 16.81 -45.27
C MET A 89 12.84 16.53 -43.85
N TRP A 90 13.64 16.90 -42.86
CA TRP A 90 13.15 17.35 -41.55
C TRP A 90 12.92 18.87 -41.56
N ASN A 91 13.21 19.54 -42.69
CA ASN A 91 12.95 20.96 -42.93
C ASN A 91 11.73 21.17 -43.84
N SER A 92 10.96 20.13 -44.15
CA SER A 92 9.57 20.34 -44.59
C SER A 92 8.88 21.03 -43.44
N GLN A 93 8.69 22.35 -43.59
CA GLN A 93 7.97 23.23 -42.68
C GLN A 93 6.98 22.41 -41.86
N LEU A 94 7.30 22.15 -40.59
CA LEU A 94 6.24 21.97 -39.60
C LEU A 94 5.30 23.13 -39.91
N SER A 95 4.07 22.82 -40.34
CA SER A 95 3.10 23.87 -40.63
C SER A 95 3.14 24.80 -39.42
N GLU A 96 3.13 26.12 -39.61
CA GLU A 96 3.29 27.08 -38.49
C GLU A 96 2.31 26.78 -37.33
N GLY A 97 1.16 26.16 -37.65
CA GLY A 97 0.22 25.58 -36.68
C GLY A 97 0.67 24.30 -35.95
N GLU A 98 1.42 23.39 -36.56
CA GLU A 98 1.99 22.20 -35.92
C GLU A 98 3.10 22.57 -34.92
N ALA A 99 3.90 23.61 -35.22
CA ALA A 99 4.97 24.06 -34.32
C ALA A 99 4.39 24.72 -33.07
N LYS A 100 3.34 25.53 -33.26
CA LYS A 100 2.56 26.12 -32.18
C LYS A 100 1.88 25.06 -31.30
N LEU A 101 1.36 23.99 -31.89
CA LEU A 101 0.69 22.92 -31.14
C LEU A 101 1.70 22.12 -30.30
N LEU A 102 2.91 21.92 -30.81
CA LEU A 102 4.00 21.29 -30.05
C LEU A 102 4.48 22.18 -28.89
N GLU A 103 4.59 23.50 -29.12
CA GLU A 103 4.93 24.49 -28.09
C GLU A 103 3.86 24.56 -27.00
N GLU A 104 2.58 24.59 -27.37
CA GLU A 104 1.46 24.54 -26.43
C GLU A 104 1.46 23.24 -25.60
N LEU A 105 1.75 22.10 -26.24
CA LEU A 105 1.85 20.81 -25.55
C LEU A 105 3.06 20.77 -24.60
N GLU A 106 4.20 21.32 -24.99
CA GLU A 106 5.39 21.42 -24.13
C GLU A 106 5.13 22.30 -22.91
N VAL A 107 4.47 23.45 -23.11
CA VAL A 107 4.07 24.34 -22.01
C VAL A 107 3.09 23.64 -21.07
N GLU A 108 2.05 22.99 -21.59
CA GLU A 108 1.07 22.26 -20.79
C GLU A 108 1.73 21.08 -20.03
N ALA A 109 2.62 20.34 -20.69
CA ALA A 109 3.39 19.28 -20.05
C ALA A 109 4.30 19.81 -18.95
N SER A 110 4.92 20.98 -19.14
CA SER A 110 5.75 21.65 -18.12
C SER A 110 4.91 22.12 -16.93
N ILE A 111 3.70 22.64 -17.15
CA ILE A 111 2.77 23.04 -16.09
C ILE A 111 2.30 21.82 -15.32
N LEU A 112 1.95 20.73 -16.01
CA LEU A 112 1.55 19.47 -15.39
C LEU A 112 2.67 18.87 -14.54
N ALA A 113 3.91 18.88 -15.03
CA ALA A 113 5.08 18.44 -14.26
C ALA A 113 5.23 19.27 -12.97
N ALA A 114 5.18 20.60 -13.06
CA ALA A 114 5.26 21.47 -11.89
C ALA A 114 4.11 21.25 -10.89
N SER A 115 2.89 20.96 -11.39
CA SER A 115 1.74 20.62 -10.55
C SER A 115 1.94 19.30 -9.80
N VAL A 116 2.46 18.28 -10.47
CA VAL A 116 2.80 16.98 -9.85
C VAL A 116 3.92 17.15 -8.82
N ASP A 117 4.93 17.97 -9.10
CA ASP A 117 5.99 18.29 -8.14
C ASP A 117 5.41 18.96 -6.89
N SER A 118 4.53 19.94 -7.06
CA SER A 118 3.85 20.61 -5.95
C SER A 118 2.97 19.66 -5.13
N LEU A 119 2.21 18.77 -5.78
CA LEU A 119 1.40 17.77 -5.09
C LEU A 119 2.27 16.78 -4.30
N THR A 120 3.39 16.36 -4.89
CA THR A 120 4.33 15.42 -4.26
C THR A 120 5.00 16.05 -3.03
N GLU A 121 5.40 17.32 -3.13
CA GLU A 121 5.94 18.08 -2.00
C GLU A 121 4.91 18.25 -0.88
N ASN A 122 3.67 18.64 -1.22
CA ASN A 122 2.59 18.79 -0.25
C ASN A 122 2.21 17.45 0.42
N LEU A 123 2.22 16.34 -0.33
CA LEU A 123 2.01 15.01 0.21
C LEU A 123 3.13 14.63 1.19
N ALA A 124 4.39 14.90 0.82
CA ALA A 124 5.53 14.64 1.68
C ALA A 124 5.44 15.43 2.99
N GLU A 125 5.10 16.73 2.93
CA GLU A 125 4.91 17.57 4.11
C GLU A 125 3.77 17.06 4.99
N THR A 126 2.62 16.70 4.40
CA THR A 126 1.48 16.13 5.13
C THR A 126 1.84 14.81 5.80
N LEU A 127 2.53 13.90 5.09
CA LEU A 127 2.99 12.63 5.64
C LEU A 127 4.00 12.83 6.77
N HIS A 128 4.89 13.81 6.66
CA HIS A 128 5.79 14.16 7.75
C HIS A 128 5.03 14.70 8.97
N GLY A 129 4.02 15.56 8.75
CA GLY A 129 3.13 16.03 9.83
C GLY A 129 2.40 14.88 10.53
N ILE A 130 1.83 13.93 9.79
CA ILE A 130 1.16 12.75 10.34
C ILE A 130 2.16 11.85 11.09
N SER A 131 3.36 11.66 10.54
CA SER A 131 4.42 10.86 11.17
C SER A 131 4.87 11.49 12.49
N ALA A 132 5.04 12.81 12.54
CA ALA A 132 5.37 13.54 13.75
C ALA A 132 4.27 13.40 14.81
N LEU A 133 2.99 13.61 14.44
CA LEU A 133 1.87 13.43 15.36
C LEU A 133 1.77 12.00 15.92
N THR A 134 2.11 11.00 15.10
CA THR A 134 2.13 9.59 15.55
C THR A 134 3.26 9.36 16.55
N VAL A 135 4.44 9.92 16.32
CA VAL A 135 5.57 9.88 17.26
C VAL A 135 5.20 10.55 18.58
N ASP A 136 4.63 11.76 18.53
CA ASP A 136 4.19 12.50 19.71
C ASP A 136 3.15 11.71 20.52
N SER A 137 2.20 11.05 19.82
CA SER A 137 1.19 10.20 20.46
C SER A 137 1.82 9.01 21.20
N LEU A 138 2.82 8.35 20.58
CA LEU A 138 3.55 7.26 21.20
C LEU A 138 4.39 7.72 22.40
N GLU A 139 4.98 8.91 22.33
CA GLU A 139 5.70 9.54 23.44
C GLU A 139 4.77 9.80 24.63
N VAL A 140 3.58 10.34 24.40
CA VAL A 140 2.56 10.53 25.46
C VAL A 140 2.15 9.19 26.07
N TYR A 141 1.92 8.15 25.26
CA TYR A 141 1.58 6.83 25.79
C TYR A 141 2.68 6.25 26.68
N ARG A 142 3.94 6.33 26.23
CA ARG A 142 5.10 5.89 27.01
C ARG A 142 5.14 6.60 28.36
N ASP A 143 4.97 7.92 28.37
CA ASP A 143 5.01 8.73 29.60
C ASP A 143 3.87 8.39 30.57
N VAL A 144 2.66 8.16 30.06
CA VAL A 144 1.51 7.75 30.89
C VAL A 144 1.74 6.38 31.51
N VAL A 145 2.30 5.43 30.75
CA VAL A 145 2.67 4.10 31.27
C VAL A 145 3.71 4.23 32.37
N CYS A 146 4.79 4.99 32.15
CA CYS A 146 5.82 5.22 33.18
C CYS A 146 5.24 5.86 34.46
N LYS A 147 4.46 6.93 34.32
CA LYS A 147 3.78 7.59 35.46
C LYS A 147 2.84 6.65 36.20
N THR A 148 2.15 5.77 35.49
CA THR A 148 1.27 4.76 36.09
C THR A 148 2.09 3.73 36.88
N CYS A 149 3.22 3.26 36.33
CA CYS A 149 4.15 2.38 37.05
C CYS A 149 4.67 3.03 38.33
N ASP A 150 5.07 4.30 38.28
CA ASP A 150 5.56 5.04 39.46
C ASP A 150 4.46 5.20 40.53
N SER A 151 3.23 5.47 40.10
CA SER A 151 2.06 5.58 41.00
C SER A 151 1.75 4.24 41.68
N VAL A 152 1.79 3.13 40.92
CA VAL A 152 1.60 1.79 41.47
C VAL A 152 2.73 1.41 42.43
N ASP A 153 3.99 1.71 42.11
CA ASP A 153 5.12 1.47 43.02
C ASP A 153 4.97 2.26 44.32
N THR A 154 4.54 3.51 44.22
CA THR A 154 4.21 4.34 45.40
C THR A 154 3.08 3.72 46.22
N ASN A 155 2.05 3.17 45.56
CA ASN A 155 0.93 2.49 46.23
C ASN A 155 1.39 1.22 46.97
N ILE A 156 2.24 0.41 46.33
CA ILE A 156 2.83 -0.79 46.95
C ILE A 156 3.60 -0.41 48.22
N LYS A 157 4.44 0.63 48.15
CA LYS A 157 5.17 1.16 49.32
C LYS A 157 4.19 1.62 50.41
N ALA A 158 3.14 2.34 50.05
CA ALA A 158 2.11 2.79 50.98
C ALA A 158 1.37 1.61 51.65
N MET A 159 1.07 0.53 50.91
CA MET A 159 0.49 -0.69 51.48
C MET A 159 1.40 -1.35 52.52
N TYR A 160 2.71 -1.43 52.25
CA TYR A 160 3.66 -1.95 53.23
C TYR A 160 3.76 -1.08 54.48
N GLN A 161 3.75 0.26 54.31
CA GLN A 161 3.72 1.19 55.44
C GLN A 161 2.43 1.05 56.26
N LEU A 162 1.28 0.90 55.60
CA LEU A 162 0.00 0.66 56.26
C LEU A 162 0.02 -0.64 57.06
N MET A 163 0.59 -1.71 56.49
CA MET A 163 0.71 -3.00 57.16
C MET A 163 1.53 -2.87 58.46
N ALA A 164 2.69 -2.21 58.40
CA ALA A 164 3.51 -1.95 59.59
C ALA A 164 2.75 -1.13 60.65
N LYS A 165 1.98 -0.11 60.22
CA LYS A 165 1.16 0.69 61.15
C LYS A 165 -0.01 -0.08 61.75
N CYS A 166 -0.64 -0.98 61.00
CA CYS A 166 -1.67 -1.87 61.55
C CYS A 166 -1.10 -2.80 62.61
N GLU A 167 0.11 -3.34 62.41
CA GLU A 167 0.76 -4.19 63.40
C GLU A 167 1.12 -3.42 64.68
N GLU A 168 1.69 -2.22 64.55
CA GLU A 168 1.98 -1.34 65.68
C GLU A 168 0.69 -0.96 66.45
N MET A 169 -0.37 -0.62 65.73
CA MET A 169 -1.69 -0.33 66.32
C MET A 169 -2.22 -1.54 67.08
N SER A 170 -2.22 -2.72 66.47
CA SER A 170 -2.67 -3.98 67.10
C SER A 170 -1.91 -4.25 68.41
N LYS A 171 -0.59 -4.07 68.40
CA LYS A 171 0.25 -4.20 69.59
C LYS A 171 -0.14 -3.20 70.69
N SER A 172 -0.38 -1.94 70.33
CA SER A 172 -0.82 -0.90 71.27
C SER A 172 -2.18 -1.21 71.90
N MET A 173 -3.11 -1.79 71.13
CA MET A 173 -4.46 -2.15 71.57
C MET A 173 -4.49 -3.27 72.62
N CYS A 174 -3.41 -4.05 72.76
CA CYS A 174 -3.31 -5.07 73.81
C CYS A 174 -3.45 -4.47 75.22
N SER A 175 -2.96 -3.24 75.43
CA SER A 175 -3.10 -2.54 76.72
C SER A 175 -4.55 -2.18 77.03
N VAL A 176 -5.33 -1.79 76.03
CA VAL A 176 -6.77 -1.48 76.15
C VAL A 176 -7.56 -2.74 76.51
N SER A 177 -7.26 -3.89 75.89
CA SER A 177 -7.90 -5.17 76.26
C SER A 177 -7.61 -5.56 77.71
N LYS A 178 -6.39 -5.34 78.21
CA LYS A 178 -6.05 -5.58 79.63
C LYS A 178 -6.83 -4.67 80.56
N LEU A 179 -6.93 -3.38 80.24
CA LEU A 179 -7.73 -2.42 81.00
C LEU A 179 -9.21 -2.81 81.03
N ALA A 180 -9.77 -3.26 79.91
CA ALA A 180 -11.15 -3.73 79.85
C ALA A 180 -11.38 -4.95 80.77
N ALA A 181 -10.42 -5.86 80.88
CA ALA A 181 -10.49 -6.99 81.81
C ALA A 181 -10.46 -6.53 83.28
N HIS A 182 -9.61 -5.56 83.62
CA HIS A 182 -9.57 -4.97 84.96
C HIS A 182 -10.90 -4.32 85.34
N ILE A 183 -11.52 -3.56 84.42
CA ILE A 183 -12.83 -2.93 84.64
C ILE A 183 -13.91 -4.00 84.90
N LYS A 184 -13.93 -5.09 84.11
CA LYS A 184 -14.87 -6.20 84.32
C LYS A 184 -14.69 -6.85 85.69
N HIS A 185 -13.45 -7.04 86.13
CA HIS A 185 -13.16 -7.61 87.45
C HIS A 185 -13.63 -6.70 88.58
N ILE A 186 -13.40 -5.39 88.47
CA ILE A 186 -13.90 -4.39 89.43
C ILE A 186 -15.43 -4.44 89.48
N LYS A 187 -16.11 -4.47 88.33
CA LYS A 187 -17.57 -4.60 88.28
C LYS A 187 -18.05 -5.85 89.01
N HIS A 188 -17.43 -7.00 88.77
CA HIS A 188 -17.80 -8.25 89.43
C HIS A 188 -17.64 -8.20 90.96
N LEU A 189 -16.55 -7.60 91.44
CA LEU A 189 -16.35 -7.38 92.89
C LEU A 189 -17.42 -6.46 93.47
N LEU A 190 -17.81 -5.43 92.72
CA LEU A 190 -18.88 -4.51 93.11
C LEU A 190 -20.23 -5.24 93.22
N ASP A 191 -20.56 -6.07 92.24
CA ASP A 191 -21.79 -6.88 92.23
C ASP A 191 -21.83 -7.85 93.44
N LEU A 192 -20.69 -8.45 93.82
CA LEU A 192 -20.56 -9.32 95.01
C LEU A 192 -20.78 -8.56 96.33
N LEU A 193 -20.25 -7.35 96.43
CA LEU A 193 -20.44 -6.48 97.59
C LEU A 193 -21.91 -6.05 97.72
N GLU A 194 -22.57 -5.69 96.61
CA GLU A 194 -23.99 -5.35 96.59
C GLU A 194 -24.90 -6.54 96.93
N ALA A 195 -24.50 -7.75 96.57
CA ALA A 195 -25.26 -8.97 96.86
C ALA A 195 -25.14 -9.45 98.32
N THR A 196 -24.21 -8.90 99.11
CA THR A 196 -24.07 -9.25 100.53
C THR A 196 -25.03 -8.39 101.35
N PRO A 197 -26.08 -8.96 101.97
CA PRO A 197 -27.05 -8.17 102.74
C PRO A 197 -26.38 -7.64 104.01
N GLY A 198 -26.44 -6.32 104.20
CA GLY A 198 -26.09 -5.63 105.44
C GLY A 198 -27.21 -5.65 106.47
#